data_AF-F0RQB5-F1
#
_entry.id   AF-F0RQB5-F1
#
_cell.length_a   1.000
_cell.length_b   1.000
_cell.length_c   1.000
_cell.angle_alpha   90.00
_cell.angle_beta   90.00
_cell.angle_gamma   90.00
#
_symmetry.space_group_name_H-M   'P 1'
#
loop_
_entity.id
_entity.type
_entity.pdbx_description
1 polymer ?
#
loop_
_entity_poly.entity_id
_entity_poly.type
_entity_poly.pdbx_seq_one_letter_code
_entity_poly.pdbx_strand_id
1 'polypeptide(L)'
;MIHIEFTTDLGAKVTVDVERPEQVLDIQRHYGRLGWTSGEVPAGGYQFPLDNSDDFDWALIGAREWTNPEGETMILHRGHAYRRRELEAVDSRKLKLPKAVKYSRGAKPTDPEHLREKGDGEIEYVTLAMFRGGKRQERFAKPAQTQSTQQNPARRDERAAQAPSRQGVPMQAASRA
;
A
#
# COMPACT_ATOMS: atom_id res chain seq x y z
N MET A 1 22.55 -3.36 -19.88
CA MET A 1 21.22 -3.98 -20.02
C MET A 1 21.08 -5.06 -18.97
N ILE A 2 20.04 -4.96 -18.15
CA ILE A 2 19.68 -5.89 -17.07
C ILE A 2 18.28 -6.42 -17.39
N HIS A 3 17.98 -7.64 -16.98
CA HIS A 3 16.66 -8.24 -17.13
C HIS A 3 16.07 -8.51 -15.74
N ILE A 4 14.80 -8.19 -15.56
CA ILE A 4 14.04 -8.53 -14.36
C ILE A 4 12.89 -9.45 -14.76
N GLU A 5 12.83 -10.65 -14.16
CA GLU A 5 11.70 -11.56 -14.33
C GLU A 5 10.61 -11.24 -13.31
N PHE A 6 9.41 -10.95 -13.79
CA PHE A 6 8.21 -10.77 -12.99
C PHE A 6 7.26 -11.95 -13.17
N THR A 7 6.57 -12.29 -12.09
CA THR A 7 5.28 -12.97 -12.12
C THR A 7 4.18 -11.91 -12.06
N THR A 8 3.31 -11.89 -13.07
CA THR A 8 2.20 -10.94 -13.15
C THR A 8 1.10 -11.27 -12.14
N ASP A 9 0.15 -10.38 -11.99
CA ASP A 9 -1.09 -10.58 -11.22
C ASP A 9 -1.92 -11.78 -11.70
N LEU A 10 -1.78 -12.17 -12.97
CA LEU A 10 -2.40 -13.36 -13.56
C LEU A 10 -1.49 -14.62 -13.56
N GLY A 11 -0.29 -14.53 -12.97
CA GLY A 11 0.65 -15.65 -12.87
C GLY A 11 1.50 -15.89 -14.13
N ALA A 12 1.47 -15.00 -15.12
CA ALA A 12 2.34 -15.11 -16.30
C ALA A 12 3.79 -14.75 -15.93
N LYS A 13 4.75 -15.40 -16.58
CA LYS A 13 6.17 -15.04 -16.48
C LYS A 13 6.51 -14.01 -17.55
N VAL A 14 6.89 -12.81 -17.13
CA VAL A 14 7.23 -11.70 -18.02
C VAL A 14 8.63 -11.21 -17.68
N THR A 15 9.50 -11.10 -18.68
CA THR A 15 10.82 -10.47 -18.52
C THR A 15 10.76 -9.05 -19.03
N VAL A 16 11.28 -8.11 -18.23
CA VAL A 16 11.36 -6.70 -18.58
C VAL A 16 12.83 -6.30 -18.68
N ASP A 17 13.17 -5.62 -19.77
CA ASP A 17 14.50 -5.07 -20.00
C ASP A 17 14.66 -3.73 -19.27
N VAL A 18 15.80 -3.57 -18.60
CA VAL A 18 16.20 -2.36 -17.91
C VAL A 18 17.52 -1.89 -18.50
N GLU A 19 17.53 -0.66 -19.02
CA GLU A 19 18.71 -0.13 -19.71
C GLU A 19 19.89 0.01 -18.73
N ARG A 20 19.63 0.58 -17.55
CA ARG A 20 20.65 0.96 -16.57
C ARG A 20 20.33 0.51 -15.14
N PRO A 21 21.33 0.13 -14.33
CA PRO A 21 21.12 -0.36 -12.96
C PRO A 21 20.32 0.57 -12.05
N GLU A 22 20.50 1.89 -12.19
CA GLU A 22 19.82 2.89 -11.38
C GLU A 22 18.29 2.91 -11.57
N GLN A 23 17.78 2.38 -12.70
CA GLN A 23 16.35 2.34 -13.01
C GLN A 23 15.64 1.12 -12.38
N VAL A 24 16.38 0.14 -11.85
CA VAL A 24 15.83 -1.13 -11.38
C VAL A 24 14.70 -0.94 -10.37
N LEU A 25 14.91 -0.09 -9.36
CA LEU A 25 13.90 0.12 -8.32
C LEU A 25 12.67 0.85 -8.86
N ASP A 26 12.83 1.75 -9.82
CA ASP A 26 11.70 2.47 -10.41
C ASP A 26 10.86 1.54 -11.30
N ILE A 27 11.50 0.62 -12.02
CA ILE A 27 10.83 -0.45 -12.76
C ILE A 27 10.12 -1.41 -11.79
N GLN A 28 10.76 -1.82 -10.70
CA GLN A 28 10.11 -2.65 -9.67
C GLN A 28 8.89 -1.95 -9.06
N ARG A 29 8.99 -0.66 -8.72
CA ARG A 29 7.84 0.13 -8.26
C ARG A 29 6.73 0.18 -9.30
N HIS A 30 7.07 0.44 -10.56
CA HIS A 30 6.09 0.60 -11.64
C HIS A 30 5.23 -0.66 -11.78
N TYR A 31 5.86 -1.82 -11.96
CA TYR A 31 5.14 -3.09 -12.12
C TYR A 31 4.56 -3.60 -10.80
N GLY A 32 5.20 -3.35 -9.67
CA GLY A 32 4.68 -3.76 -8.37
C GLY A 32 3.42 -3.01 -7.93
N ARG A 33 3.17 -1.79 -8.41
CA ARG A 33 1.86 -1.13 -8.26
C ARG A 33 0.72 -1.90 -8.95
N LEU A 34 1.04 -2.67 -9.99
CA LEU A 34 0.10 -3.56 -10.67
C LEU A 34 -0.07 -4.90 -9.94
N GLY A 35 0.63 -5.11 -8.82
CA GLY A 35 0.66 -6.37 -8.08
C GLY A 35 1.64 -7.41 -8.64
N TRP A 36 2.49 -7.03 -9.60
CA TRP A 36 3.51 -7.92 -10.12
C TRP A 36 4.65 -8.09 -9.11
N THR A 37 5.26 -9.26 -9.09
CA THR A 37 6.31 -9.61 -8.12
C THR A 37 7.51 -10.20 -8.83
N SER A 38 8.72 -10.01 -8.28
CA SER A 38 9.95 -10.59 -8.81
C SER A 38 10.60 -11.46 -7.73
N GLY A 39 10.84 -12.73 -8.05
CA GLY A 39 11.35 -13.71 -7.09
C GLY A 39 10.29 -14.19 -6.09
N GLU A 40 10.76 -14.75 -4.98
CA GLU A 40 9.93 -15.30 -3.91
C GLU A 40 10.16 -14.57 -2.58
N VAL A 41 9.18 -14.67 -1.69
CA VAL A 41 9.33 -14.16 -0.32
C VAL A 41 10.39 -15.01 0.40
N PRO A 42 11.47 -14.41 0.94
CA PRO A 42 12.48 -15.17 1.68
C PRO A 42 11.89 -15.86 2.92
N ALA A 43 12.51 -16.96 3.36
CA ALA A 43 12.17 -17.56 4.65
C ALA A 43 12.39 -16.54 5.79
N GLY A 44 11.39 -16.35 6.65
CA GLY A 44 11.39 -15.27 7.65
C GLY A 44 10.92 -13.90 7.14
N GLY A 45 10.53 -13.80 5.86
CA GLY A 45 10.14 -12.58 5.18
C GLY A 45 11.32 -11.69 4.79
N TYR A 46 11.02 -10.65 4.00
CA TYR A 46 11.99 -9.60 3.65
C TYR A 46 12.51 -8.89 4.91
N GLN A 47 13.81 -8.56 4.93
CA GLN A 47 14.45 -7.89 6.06
C GLN A 47 14.79 -6.45 5.67
N PHE A 48 14.23 -5.48 6.39
CA PHE A 48 14.43 -4.05 6.14
C PHE A 48 14.88 -3.32 7.41
N PRO A 49 15.50 -2.12 7.28
CA PRO A 49 15.80 -1.27 8.43
C PRO A 49 14.53 -0.85 9.18
N LEU A 50 14.59 -0.79 10.51
CA LEU A 50 13.45 -0.41 11.35
C LEU A 50 12.88 0.96 10.96
N ASP A 51 13.75 1.94 10.73
CA ASP A 51 13.41 3.33 10.38
C ASP A 51 12.75 3.50 9.00
N ASN A 52 12.59 2.41 8.23
CA ASN A 52 11.83 2.41 6.99
C ASN A 52 10.39 1.90 7.18
N SER A 53 10.00 1.39 8.36
CA SER A 53 8.71 0.70 8.52
C SER A 53 7.48 1.57 8.25
N ASP A 54 7.55 2.84 8.62
CA ASP A 54 6.38 3.72 8.60
C ASP A 54 6.08 4.31 7.22
N ASP A 55 7.08 4.39 6.34
CA ASP A 55 6.95 4.98 5.00
C ASP A 55 7.49 4.08 3.88
N PHE A 56 7.65 2.78 4.14
CA PHE A 56 8.08 1.81 3.15
C PHE A 56 7.18 1.82 1.90
N ASP A 57 7.79 1.81 0.72
CA ASP A 57 7.08 1.68 -0.56
C ASP A 57 6.77 0.20 -0.84
N TRP A 58 5.59 -0.24 -0.40
CA TRP A 58 5.11 -1.62 -0.60
C TRP A 58 5.07 -2.06 -2.07
N ALA A 59 4.99 -1.12 -3.02
CA ALA A 59 5.05 -1.45 -4.44
C ALA A 59 6.39 -2.07 -4.83
N LEU A 60 7.49 -1.83 -4.10
CA LEU A 60 8.79 -2.44 -4.37
C LEU A 60 8.76 -3.97 -4.36
N ILE A 61 7.81 -4.56 -3.62
CA ILE A 61 7.62 -6.01 -3.52
C ILE A 61 6.28 -6.47 -4.09
N GLY A 62 5.60 -5.64 -4.90
CA GLY A 62 4.28 -5.98 -5.44
C GLY A 62 3.15 -6.04 -4.41
N ALA A 63 3.32 -5.35 -3.27
CA ALA A 63 2.34 -5.27 -2.21
C ALA A 63 1.65 -3.89 -2.17
N ARG A 64 0.55 -3.80 -1.42
CA ARG A 64 -0.15 -2.53 -1.19
C ARG A 64 -0.84 -2.47 0.16
N GLU A 65 -1.00 -1.26 0.69
CA GLU A 65 -1.85 -1.01 1.85
C GLU A 65 -3.33 -1.21 1.48
N TRP A 66 -4.09 -1.73 2.44
CA TRP A 66 -5.54 -1.89 2.34
C TRP A 66 -6.15 -1.83 3.73
N THR A 67 -7.21 -1.04 3.88
CA THR A 67 -8.00 -1.00 5.12
C THR A 67 -9.13 -2.00 5.00
N ASN A 68 -9.21 -2.93 5.96
CA ASN A 68 -10.31 -3.90 6.01
C ASN A 68 -11.63 -3.25 6.49
N PRO A 69 -12.78 -3.95 6.40
CA PRO A 69 -14.06 -3.42 6.88
C PRO A 69 -14.07 -3.03 8.37
N GLU A 70 -13.19 -3.60 9.18
CA GLU A 70 -13.02 -3.29 10.60
C GLU A 70 -12.18 -2.03 10.87
N GLY A 71 -11.61 -1.40 9.84
CA GLY A 71 -10.80 -0.19 9.96
C GLY A 71 -9.31 -0.44 10.25
N GLU A 72 -8.85 -1.70 10.24
CA GLU A 72 -7.45 -2.09 10.40
C GLU A 72 -6.69 -1.94 9.08
N THR A 73 -5.56 -1.23 9.09
CA THR A 73 -4.64 -1.17 7.94
C THR A 73 -3.81 -2.45 7.86
N MET A 74 -3.95 -3.15 6.74
CA MET A 74 -3.24 -4.38 6.40
C MET A 74 -2.40 -4.19 5.14
N ILE A 75 -1.48 -5.13 4.90
CA ILE A 75 -0.73 -5.21 3.64
C ILE A 75 -1.27 -6.38 2.81
N LEU A 76 -1.68 -6.10 1.58
CA LEU A 76 -2.06 -7.11 0.60
C LEU A 76 -0.88 -7.44 -0.30
N HIS A 77 -0.58 -8.73 -0.43
CA HIS A 77 0.45 -9.26 -1.32
C HIS A 77 0.05 -10.64 -1.85
N ARG A 78 0.02 -10.81 -3.18
CA ARG A 78 -0.43 -12.05 -3.86
C ARG A 78 -1.77 -12.60 -3.31
N GLY A 79 -2.75 -11.72 -3.08
CA GLY A 79 -4.08 -12.10 -2.56
C GLY A 79 -4.14 -12.44 -1.06
N HIS A 80 -3.03 -12.33 -0.33
CA HIS A 80 -2.99 -12.55 1.12
C HIS A 80 -2.92 -11.23 1.88
N ALA A 81 -3.61 -11.16 3.03
CA ALA A 81 -3.57 -10.02 3.94
C ALA A 81 -2.64 -10.28 5.12
N TYR A 82 -1.71 -9.36 5.37
CA TYR A 82 -0.70 -9.41 6.43
C TYR A 82 -0.95 -8.29 7.44
N ARG A 83 -0.92 -8.65 8.73
CA ARG A 83 -1.09 -7.71 9.85
C ARG A 83 0.25 -7.22 10.37
N ARG A 84 0.31 -5.94 10.72
CA ARG A 84 1.42 -5.33 11.47
C ARG A 84 1.42 -5.86 12.90
N ARG A 85 2.59 -6.26 13.41
CA ARG A 85 2.84 -6.66 14.80
C ARG A 85 4.09 -5.95 15.29
N GLU A 86 4.00 -5.29 16.42
CA GLU A 86 5.17 -4.73 17.10
C GLU A 86 5.77 -5.81 18.00
N LEU A 87 7.08 -6.01 17.87
CA LEU A 87 7.86 -6.92 18.70
C LEU A 87 8.78 -6.08 19.57
N GLU A 88 8.57 -6.13 20.88
CA GLU A 88 9.40 -5.42 21.84
C GLU A 88 10.82 -5.99 21.88
N ALA A 89 11.76 -5.13 22.28
CA ALA A 89 13.13 -5.57 22.47
C ALA A 89 13.20 -6.63 23.58
N VAL A 90 13.89 -7.73 23.30
CA VAL A 90 14.18 -8.78 24.29
C VAL A 90 15.62 -8.58 24.72
N ASP A 91 15.84 -8.22 25.98
CA ASP A 91 17.18 -8.22 26.58
C ASP A 91 17.25 -9.28 27.68
N SER A 92 17.62 -10.49 27.27
CA SER A 92 17.89 -11.60 28.19
C SER A 92 19.37 -11.98 28.13
N ARG A 93 19.87 -12.64 29.18
CA ARG A 93 21.26 -13.14 29.22
C ARG A 93 21.59 -14.09 28.06
N LYS A 94 20.58 -14.78 27.51
CA LYS A 94 20.74 -15.77 26.41
C LYS A 94 20.47 -15.19 25.04
N LEU A 95 19.66 -14.14 24.94
CA LEU A 95 19.15 -13.62 23.67
C LEU A 95 18.89 -12.12 23.79
N LYS A 96 19.53 -11.36 22.91
CA LYS A 96 19.31 -9.93 22.73
C LYS A 96 18.71 -9.69 21.35
N LEU A 97 17.44 -9.33 21.30
CA LEU A 97 16.76 -8.96 20.07
C LEU A 97 16.32 -7.49 20.16
N PRO A 98 16.66 -6.65 19.18
CA PRO A 98 16.17 -5.29 19.14
C PRO A 98 14.67 -5.26 18.79
N LYS A 99 14.03 -4.11 19.04
CA LYS A 99 12.65 -3.84 18.61
C LYS A 99 12.51 -4.12 17.11
N ALA A 100 11.38 -4.71 16.74
CA ALA A 100 11.05 -4.99 15.35
C ALA A 100 9.57 -4.73 15.04
N VAL A 101 9.28 -4.47 13.76
CA VAL A 101 7.91 -4.46 13.23
C VAL A 101 7.79 -5.62 12.23
N LYS A 102 6.89 -6.57 12.51
CA LYS A 102 6.65 -7.76 11.70
C LYS A 102 5.32 -7.69 10.98
N TYR A 103 5.32 -7.94 9.68
CA TYR A 103 4.11 -8.13 8.87
C TYR A 103 3.93 -9.63 8.60
N SER A 104 2.91 -10.24 9.21
CA SER A 104 2.66 -11.68 9.08
C SER A 104 1.18 -12.01 9.08
N ARG A 105 0.86 -13.26 8.72
CA ARG A 105 -0.49 -13.84 8.78
C ARG A 105 -0.42 -15.25 9.37
N GLY A 106 -1.57 -15.81 9.76
CA GLY A 106 -1.64 -17.23 10.09
C GLY A 106 -1.28 -18.08 8.87
N ALA A 107 -0.55 -19.17 9.09
CA ALA A 107 -0.29 -20.15 8.05
C ALA A 107 -1.59 -20.87 7.66
N LYS A 108 -1.72 -21.17 6.37
CA LYS A 108 -2.80 -21.96 5.78
C LYS A 108 -2.26 -23.37 5.49
N PRO A 109 -3.14 -24.39 5.39
CA PRO A 109 -2.74 -25.74 5.03
C PRO A 109 -1.99 -25.84 3.69
N THR A 110 -2.25 -24.91 2.76
CA THR A 110 -1.61 -24.85 1.44
C THR A 110 -0.26 -24.12 1.43
N ASP A 111 0.15 -23.51 2.54
CA ASP A 111 1.44 -22.80 2.59
C ASP A 111 2.59 -23.81 2.62
N PRO A 112 3.68 -23.58 1.86
CA PRO A 112 4.87 -24.42 1.90
C PRO A 112 5.47 -24.47 3.31
N GLU A 113 5.93 -25.65 3.75
CA GLU A 113 6.49 -25.86 5.09
C GLU A 113 7.67 -24.93 5.39
N HIS A 114 8.53 -24.66 4.40
CA HIS A 114 9.69 -23.78 4.55
C HIS A 114 9.34 -22.30 4.80
N LEU A 115 8.08 -21.90 4.61
CA LEU A 115 7.60 -20.54 4.91
C LEU A 115 6.88 -20.46 6.26
N ARG A 116 6.64 -21.59 6.92
CA ARG A 116 5.91 -21.64 8.20
C ARG A 116 6.87 -21.44 9.36
N GLU A 117 6.60 -20.40 10.13
CA GLU A 117 7.27 -20.11 11.39
C GLU A 117 6.41 -20.64 12.55
N LYS A 118 7.00 -21.44 13.43
CA LYS A 118 6.36 -21.81 14.69
C LYS A 118 6.28 -20.58 15.59
N GLY A 119 5.07 -20.21 15.98
CA GLY A 119 4.82 -19.20 17.01
C GLY A 119 4.77 -19.81 18.40
N ASP A 120 4.31 -19.01 19.36
CA ASP A 120 4.00 -19.51 20.70
C ASP A 120 2.75 -20.41 20.64
N GLY A 121 2.88 -21.64 21.13
CA GLY A 121 1.83 -22.65 21.09
C GLY A 121 1.76 -23.43 19.76
N GLU A 122 0.56 -23.72 19.28
CA GLU A 122 0.31 -24.51 18.06
C GLU A 122 0.09 -23.64 16.80
N ILE A 123 0.17 -22.31 16.92
CA ILE A 123 -0.13 -21.40 15.80
C ILE A 123 1.14 -21.19 14.95
N GLU A 124 1.03 -21.51 13.67
CA GLU A 124 2.04 -21.23 12.67
C GLU A 124 1.76 -19.91 11.94
N TYR A 125 2.81 -19.18 11.59
CA TYR A 125 2.73 -17.91 10.88
C TYR A 125 3.52 -17.94 9.59
N VAL A 126 3.13 -17.11 8.63
CA VAL A 126 3.91 -16.78 7.44
C VAL A 126 4.22 -15.30 7.48
N THR A 127 5.51 -14.95 7.44
CA THR A 127 6.00 -13.57 7.48
C THR A 127 6.24 -13.04 6.08
N LEU A 128 5.71 -11.84 5.80
CA LEU A 128 6.01 -11.10 4.57
C LEU A 128 7.28 -10.27 4.73
N ALA A 129 7.35 -9.47 5.81
CA ALA A 129 8.46 -8.56 6.05
C ALA A 129 8.72 -8.34 7.55
N MET A 130 9.97 -8.08 7.88
CA MET A 130 10.50 -7.75 9.19
C MET A 130 11.34 -6.48 9.09
N PHE A 131 10.95 -5.44 9.84
CA PHE A 131 11.70 -4.20 9.96
C PHE A 131 12.42 -4.24 11.31
N ARG A 132 13.76 -4.29 11.31
CA ARG A 132 14.54 -4.47 12.54
C ARG A 132 15.95 -3.92 12.39
N GLY A 133 16.39 -3.11 13.36
CA GLY A 133 17.74 -2.54 13.38
C GLY A 133 18.10 -1.82 12.06
N GLY A 134 19.36 -1.91 11.65
CA GLY A 134 19.83 -1.33 10.39
C GLY A 134 19.87 0.21 10.39
N LYS A 135 20.19 0.79 9.23
CA LYS A 135 20.14 2.25 8.98
C LYS A 135 19.14 2.52 7.87
N ARG A 136 18.31 3.55 8.05
CA ARG A 136 17.34 3.99 7.04
C ARG A 136 17.96 4.08 5.64
N GLN A 137 17.24 3.57 4.64
CA GLN A 137 17.59 3.71 3.23
C GLN A 137 16.46 4.43 2.49
N GLU A 138 16.78 5.61 1.94
CA GLU A 138 15.77 6.45 1.28
C GLU A 138 15.17 5.80 0.03
N ARG A 139 15.95 4.95 -0.64
CA ARG A 139 15.48 4.17 -1.80
C ARG A 139 14.36 3.18 -1.49
N PHE A 140 14.03 2.92 -0.22
CA PHE A 140 12.92 2.06 0.19
C PHE A 140 11.67 2.86 0.61
N ALA A 141 11.79 4.16 0.80
CA ALA A 141 10.67 5.00 1.17
C ALA A 141 9.76 5.25 -0.04
N LYS A 142 8.49 5.55 0.22
CA LYS A 142 7.54 6.08 -0.78
C LYS A 142 8.15 7.36 -1.39
N PRO A 143 8.18 7.51 -2.73
CA PRO A 143 8.58 8.76 -3.34
C PRO A 143 7.69 9.89 -2.80
N ALA A 144 8.29 11.03 -2.46
CA ALA A 144 7.54 12.20 -2.06
C ALA A 144 6.51 12.51 -3.16
N GLN A 145 5.22 12.42 -2.85
CA GLN A 145 4.19 12.86 -3.77
C GLN A 145 4.38 14.36 -3.96
N THR A 146 4.87 14.78 -5.13
CA THR A 146 4.73 16.15 -5.59
C THR A 146 3.23 16.40 -5.61
N GLN A 147 2.71 17.09 -4.60
CA GLN A 147 1.32 17.54 -4.59
C GLN A 147 1.13 18.45 -5.81
N SER A 148 0.67 17.88 -6.92
CA SER A 148 0.04 18.66 -7.96
C SER A 148 -1.24 19.20 -7.34
N THR A 149 -1.19 20.47 -6.96
CA THR A 149 -2.34 21.27 -6.56
C THR A 149 -3.36 21.22 -7.69
N GLN A 150 -4.25 20.24 -7.67
CA GLN A 150 -5.43 20.21 -8.52
C GLN A 150 -6.41 21.22 -7.94
N GLN A 151 -6.12 22.51 -8.16
CA GLN A 151 -7.06 23.60 -7.98
C GLN A 151 -8.22 23.34 -8.93
N ASN A 152 -9.31 22.87 -8.35
CA ASN A 152 -10.63 22.74 -8.94
C ASN A 152 -11.10 24.10 -9.49
N PRO A 153 -11.17 24.35 -10.81
CA PRO A 153 -11.75 25.59 -11.34
C PRO A 153 -13.25 25.35 -11.56
N ALA A 154 -13.98 24.98 -10.51
CA ALA A 154 -15.42 24.84 -10.53
C ALA A 154 -16.02 25.74 -9.46
N ARG A 155 -15.93 27.06 -9.68
CA ARG A 155 -16.68 28.14 -8.99
C ARG A 155 -16.36 29.50 -9.62
N ARG A 156 -16.66 29.63 -10.91
CA ARG A 156 -16.96 30.92 -11.54
C ARG A 156 -18.19 30.65 -12.40
N ASP A 157 -19.35 30.98 -11.85
CA ASP A 157 -20.57 31.43 -12.55
C ASP A 157 -21.78 31.33 -11.61
N GLU A 158 -21.76 32.13 -10.54
CA GLU A 158 -22.97 32.46 -9.76
C GLU A 158 -23.00 33.97 -9.47
N ARG A 159 -22.99 34.78 -10.53
CA ARG A 159 -23.38 36.20 -10.48
C ARG A 159 -23.92 36.65 -11.85
N ALA A 160 -25.15 36.27 -12.19
CA ALA A 160 -26.00 37.01 -13.13
C ALA A 160 -27.41 36.40 -13.25
N ALA A 161 -28.28 36.63 -12.26
CA ALA A 161 -29.74 36.59 -12.45
C ALA A 161 -30.49 37.18 -11.23
N GLN A 162 -30.33 38.48 -10.97
CA GLN A 162 -31.31 39.23 -10.19
C GLN A 162 -32.09 40.11 -11.17
N ALA A 163 -33.29 39.66 -11.56
CA ALA A 163 -34.25 40.45 -12.30
C ALA A 163 -35.18 41.16 -11.30
N PRO A 164 -35.38 42.49 -11.40
CA PRO A 164 -36.27 43.21 -10.50
C PRO A 164 -37.74 43.01 -10.88
N SER A 165 -38.50 42.53 -9.91
CA SER A 165 -39.96 42.45 -9.88
C SER A 165 -40.59 43.84 -9.94
N ARG A 166 -41.39 44.11 -10.99
CA ARG A 166 -42.33 45.25 -11.04
C ARG A 166 -43.74 44.79 -10.67
N GLN A 167 -44.34 45.54 -9.76
CA GLN A 167 -45.69 45.44 -9.23
C GLN A 167 -46.76 45.96 -10.20
N GLY A 168 -47.98 45.47 -10.01
CA GLY A 168 -49.25 46.11 -10.37
C GLY A 168 -50.12 45.23 -11.29
N VAL A 169 -51.45 45.08 -11.16
CA VAL A 169 -52.52 45.54 -10.25
C VAL A 169 -53.68 44.53 -10.52
N PRO A 170 -54.53 44.15 -9.55
CA PRO A 170 -55.65 43.24 -9.81
C PRO A 170 -56.84 44.00 -10.42
N MET A 171 -57.44 43.46 -11.48
CA MET A 171 -58.73 43.93 -11.99
C MET A 171 -59.72 42.77 -12.13
N GLN A 172 -60.96 43.15 -11.89
CA GLN A 172 -62.08 42.38 -11.37
C GLN A 172 -62.71 41.39 -12.34
N ALA A 173 -63.48 40.51 -11.71
CA ALA A 173 -64.43 39.56 -12.29
C ALA A 173 -65.49 40.21 -13.21
N ALA A 174 -65.85 39.46 -14.26
CA ALA A 174 -67.17 39.47 -14.91
C ALA A 174 -67.44 38.01 -15.30
N SER A 175 -68.36 37.32 -14.62
CA SER A 175 -69.80 37.22 -14.90
C SER A 175 -70.16 36.49 -16.19
N ARG A 176 -71.16 35.61 -16.03
CA ARG A 176 -71.82 34.72 -16.98
C ARG A 176 -72.50 35.45 -18.15
N ALA A 177 -72.80 34.60 -19.15
CA ALA A 177 -73.73 34.71 -20.29
C ALA A 177 -73.13 35.24 -21.59
#